data_AF-A0A316M8T1-F1
#
_entry.id   AF-A0A316M8T1-F1
#
_cell.length_a   1.000
_cell.length_b   1.000
_cell.length_c   1.000
_cell.angle_alpha   90.00
_cell.angle_beta   90.00
_cell.angle_gamma   90.00
#
_symmetry.space_group_name_H-M   'P 1'
#
loop_
_entity.id
_entity.type
_entity.pdbx_description
1 polymer ?
#
loop_
_entity_poly.entity_id
_entity_poly.type
_entity_poly.pdbx_seq_one_letter_code
_entity_poly.pdbx_strand_id
1 'polypeptide(L)'
;MKEILKLQQKIVPELIEVLEKRYNILRTIYYNGPIGRRVLATELDIGERTVRTEINFLKSQNLINISTPGMTVTDEGEEVLEKLKAFIYELKGLNDLEESLRKVLGAEKVIIVPGNVDEDESVMKDLGKAAAAYVRSILTNDSIITLTGGTTMKEVVDNFPMTNGYDNILILPARGGMGKNVETQANTLAANLSKRLSGNYKMLHIPDSLSDKAISAMMNEEYISDIVGSIKNADILIYGIGKAESMCRKRGMSEEKTQEIMSKGAEGEAFGCYFSEHGEVVYSISSVGINGDDTESIEHLVAVAGGIFKARAIISAQLKNPRSVLVTDEGAAREILHILSKDSKNN
;
A
#
# COMPACT_ATOMS: atom_id res chain seq x y z
N MET A 1 -3.15 20.31 -22.28
CA MET A 1 -3.39 18.86 -22.43
C MET A 1 -4.71 18.46 -21.76
N LYS A 2 -4.89 18.71 -20.45
CA LYS A 2 -6.19 18.62 -19.73
C LYS A 2 -7.46 19.05 -20.50
N GLU A 3 -7.45 20.20 -21.18
CA GLU A 3 -8.64 20.70 -21.90
C GLU A 3 -9.01 19.85 -23.12
N ILE A 4 -8.01 19.39 -23.89
CA ILE A 4 -8.22 18.48 -25.03
C ILE A 4 -8.74 17.12 -24.54
N LEU A 5 -8.23 16.60 -23.42
CA LEU A 5 -8.70 15.34 -22.83
C LEU A 5 -10.18 15.41 -22.42
N LYS A 6 -10.59 16.52 -21.79
CA LYS A 6 -12.01 16.75 -21.45
C LYS A 6 -12.91 16.85 -22.69
N LEU A 7 -12.40 17.41 -23.79
CA LEU A 7 -13.14 17.46 -25.06
C LEU A 7 -13.24 16.06 -25.69
N GLN A 8 -12.17 15.27 -25.67
CA GLN A 8 -12.18 13.88 -26.15
C GLN A 8 -13.16 13.01 -25.36
N GLN A 9 -13.20 13.12 -24.03
CA GLN A 9 -14.18 12.44 -23.18
C GLN A 9 -15.63 12.73 -23.56
N LYS A 10 -15.92 13.95 -24.03
CA LYS A 10 -17.28 14.35 -24.43
C LYS A 10 -17.67 13.89 -25.83
N ILE A 11 -16.70 13.75 -26.73
CA ILE A 11 -16.95 13.52 -28.16
C ILE A 11 -16.71 12.07 -28.59
N VAL A 12 -15.76 11.37 -27.96
CA VAL A 12 -15.37 9.97 -28.27
C VAL A 12 -15.11 9.16 -27.00
N PRO A 13 -16.11 9.02 -26.10
CA PRO A 13 -15.96 8.23 -24.87
C PRO A 13 -15.57 6.77 -25.12
N GLU A 14 -16.02 6.17 -26.22
CA GLU A 14 -15.73 4.79 -26.60
C GLU A 14 -14.23 4.53 -26.85
N LEU A 15 -13.48 5.54 -27.31
CA LEU A 15 -12.04 5.42 -27.50
C LEU A 15 -11.33 5.24 -26.16
N ILE A 16 -11.81 5.93 -25.12
CA ILE A 16 -11.25 5.89 -23.78
C ILE A 16 -11.54 4.54 -23.13
N GLU A 17 -12.77 4.04 -23.26
CA GLU A 17 -13.14 2.71 -22.75
C GLU A 17 -12.28 1.61 -23.40
N VAL A 18 -12.03 1.70 -24.71
CA VAL A 18 -11.16 0.74 -25.41
C VAL A 18 -9.70 0.87 -24.95
N LEU A 19 -9.21 2.10 -24.74
CA LEU A 19 -7.87 2.35 -24.25
C LEU A 19 -7.67 1.77 -22.86
N GLU A 20 -8.56 2.07 -21.91
CA GLU A 20 -8.51 1.55 -20.53
C GLU A 20 -8.56 0.02 -20.52
N LYS A 21 -9.46 -0.58 -21.30
CA LYS A 21 -9.56 -2.03 -21.42
C LYS A 21 -8.25 -2.67 -21.93
N ARG A 22 -7.65 -2.12 -22.99
CA ARG A 22 -6.39 -2.66 -23.54
C ARG A 22 -5.21 -2.42 -22.62
N TYR A 23 -5.16 -1.27 -21.96
CA TYR A 23 -4.18 -0.97 -20.94
C TYR A 23 -4.26 -1.97 -19.78
N ASN A 24 -5.46 -2.23 -19.26
CA ASN A 24 -5.67 -3.20 -18.18
C ASN A 24 -5.25 -4.61 -18.60
N ILE A 25 -5.60 -5.06 -19.81
CA ILE A 25 -5.14 -6.36 -20.33
C ILE A 25 -3.61 -6.44 -20.40
N LEU A 26 -2.97 -5.44 -20.99
CA LEU A 26 -1.51 -5.40 -21.11
C LEU A 26 -0.83 -5.38 -19.74
N ARG A 27 -1.37 -4.58 -18.81
CA ARG A 27 -0.92 -4.45 -17.42
C ARG A 27 -1.04 -5.75 -16.63
N THR A 28 -2.16 -6.47 -16.74
CA THR A 28 -2.32 -7.76 -16.06
C THR A 28 -1.37 -8.81 -16.62
N ILE A 29 -1.11 -8.82 -17.93
CA ILE A 29 -0.10 -9.70 -18.53
C ILE A 29 1.30 -9.33 -18.02
N TYR A 30 1.62 -8.04 -17.91
CA TYR A 30 2.90 -7.56 -17.39
C TYR A 30 3.15 -8.07 -15.96
N TYR A 31 2.14 -7.97 -15.08
CA TYR A 31 2.29 -8.32 -13.68
C TYR A 31 2.23 -9.82 -13.36
N ASN A 32 1.51 -10.59 -14.17
CA ASN A 32 1.19 -12.00 -13.89
C ASN A 32 1.78 -12.95 -14.94
N GLY A 33 2.58 -12.44 -15.87
CA GLY A 33 3.23 -13.21 -16.92
C GLY A 33 4.22 -14.25 -16.36
N PRO A 34 4.34 -15.45 -16.97
CA PRO A 34 3.51 -15.96 -18.05
C PRO A 34 2.08 -16.31 -17.60
N ILE A 35 1.06 -15.73 -18.25
CA ILE A 35 -0.36 -15.93 -17.90
C ILE A 35 -1.16 -16.56 -19.05
N GLY A 36 -2.05 -17.51 -18.72
CA GLY A 36 -2.97 -18.11 -19.68
C GLY A 36 -4.23 -17.27 -19.92
N ARG A 37 -4.80 -17.33 -21.13
CA ARG A 37 -6.01 -16.56 -21.52
C ARG A 37 -7.19 -16.72 -20.56
N ARG A 38 -7.43 -17.95 -20.07
CA ARG A 38 -8.55 -18.23 -19.16
C ARG A 38 -8.37 -17.56 -17.81
N VAL A 39 -7.15 -17.62 -17.26
CA VAL A 39 -6.82 -16.95 -16.00
C VAL A 39 -6.95 -15.45 -16.18
N LEU A 40 -6.38 -14.89 -17.26
CA LEU A 40 -6.51 -13.48 -17.59
C LEU A 40 -7.96 -12.99 -17.70
N ALA A 41 -8.86 -13.80 -18.27
CA ALA A 41 -10.28 -13.47 -18.35
C ALA A 41 -10.96 -13.41 -16.98
N THR A 42 -10.58 -14.33 -16.08
CA THR A 42 -11.07 -14.36 -14.69
C THR A 42 -10.54 -13.19 -13.88
N GLU A 43 -9.25 -12.88 -13.97
CA GLU A 43 -8.61 -11.77 -13.25
C GLU A 43 -9.20 -10.40 -13.61
N LEU A 44 -9.65 -10.23 -14.86
CA LEU A 44 -10.17 -8.97 -15.37
C LEU A 44 -11.71 -8.89 -15.39
N ASP A 45 -12.40 -9.94 -14.93
CA ASP A 45 -13.86 -10.09 -15.03
C ASP A 45 -14.43 -9.78 -16.44
N ILE A 46 -13.75 -10.24 -17.49
CA ILE A 46 -14.19 -10.05 -18.88
C ILE A 46 -14.32 -11.37 -19.63
N GLY A 47 -15.25 -11.41 -20.59
CA GLY A 47 -15.52 -12.61 -21.37
C GLY A 47 -14.30 -13.09 -22.17
N GLU A 48 -14.05 -14.41 -22.17
CA GLU A 48 -12.89 -15.02 -22.85
C GLU A 48 -12.83 -14.70 -24.36
N ARG A 49 -13.98 -14.54 -25.01
CA ARG A 49 -14.05 -14.11 -26.41
C ARG A 49 -13.47 -12.71 -26.59
N THR A 50 -13.76 -11.79 -25.67
CA THR A 50 -13.23 -10.42 -25.67
C THR A 50 -11.73 -10.45 -25.43
N VAL A 51 -11.26 -11.18 -24.41
CA VAL A 51 -9.83 -11.36 -24.16
C VAL A 51 -9.11 -11.87 -25.40
N ARG A 52 -9.65 -12.91 -26.05
CA ARG A 52 -9.06 -13.47 -27.29
C ARG A 52 -8.91 -12.42 -28.38
N THR A 53 -9.91 -11.57 -28.59
CA THR A 53 -9.86 -10.49 -29.58
C THR A 53 -8.76 -9.48 -29.23
N GLU A 54 -8.71 -9.03 -27.98
CA GLU A 54 -7.76 -7.99 -27.56
C GLU A 54 -6.32 -8.51 -27.51
N ILE A 55 -6.06 -9.74 -27.03
CA ILE A 55 -4.69 -10.29 -27.03
C ILE A 55 -4.15 -10.52 -28.45
N ASN A 56 -5.03 -10.87 -29.42
CA ASN A 56 -4.63 -10.98 -30.82
C ASN A 56 -4.25 -9.62 -31.40
N PHE A 57 -4.96 -8.55 -31.01
CA PHE A 57 -4.60 -7.18 -31.36
C PHE A 57 -3.25 -6.78 -30.71
N LEU A 58 -3.08 -6.98 -29.41
CA LEU A 58 -1.83 -6.64 -28.71
C LEU A 58 -0.64 -7.40 -29.30
N LYS A 59 -0.81 -8.68 -29.64
CA LYS A 59 0.21 -9.48 -30.32
C LYS A 59 0.53 -8.94 -31.72
N SER A 60 -0.47 -8.54 -32.50
CA SER A 60 -0.23 -7.99 -33.86
C SER A 60 0.49 -6.65 -33.83
N GLN A 61 0.41 -5.92 -32.70
CA GLN A 61 1.17 -4.70 -32.41
C GLN A 61 2.52 -4.97 -31.73
N ASN A 62 2.97 -6.23 -31.63
CA ASN A 62 4.23 -6.61 -30.96
C ASN A 62 4.31 -6.22 -29.47
N LEU A 63 3.17 -6.00 -28.79
CA LEU A 63 3.14 -5.60 -27.38
C LEU A 63 3.20 -6.80 -26.41
N ILE A 64 2.83 -8.00 -26.89
CA ILE A 64 2.87 -9.23 -26.10
C ILE A 64 3.41 -10.40 -26.93
N ASN A 65 4.08 -11.32 -26.23
CA ASN A 65 4.44 -12.64 -26.73
C ASN A 65 3.45 -13.69 -26.22
N ILE A 66 3.09 -14.64 -27.08
CA ILE A 66 2.22 -15.77 -26.72
C ILE A 66 3.00 -17.07 -26.95
N SER A 67 3.20 -17.83 -25.88
CA SER A 67 3.98 -19.08 -25.85
C SER A 67 3.20 -20.18 -25.12
N THR A 68 3.69 -21.43 -25.15
CA THR A 68 3.05 -22.56 -24.44
C THR A 68 2.90 -22.30 -22.94
N PRO A 69 3.89 -21.73 -22.22
CA PRO A 69 3.73 -21.35 -20.82
C PRO A 69 2.69 -20.26 -20.56
N GLY A 70 2.35 -19.44 -21.56
CA GLY A 70 1.42 -18.31 -21.42
C GLY A 70 1.87 -17.08 -22.18
N MET A 71 1.26 -15.95 -21.81
CA MET A 71 1.50 -14.64 -22.39
C MET A 71 2.45 -13.82 -21.51
N THR A 72 3.40 -13.13 -22.14
CA THR A 72 4.31 -12.17 -21.49
C THR A 72 4.31 -10.87 -22.28
N VAL A 73 4.68 -9.78 -21.63
CA VAL A 73 4.85 -8.48 -22.31
C VAL A 73 6.23 -8.42 -22.99
N THR A 74 6.32 -7.71 -24.11
CA THR A 74 7.59 -7.42 -24.81
C THR A 74 8.21 -6.13 -24.28
N ASP A 75 9.50 -5.88 -24.54
CA ASP A 75 10.14 -4.61 -24.15
C ASP A 75 9.38 -3.38 -24.71
N GLU A 76 8.87 -3.48 -25.94
CA GLU A 76 8.02 -2.45 -26.56
C GLU A 76 6.68 -2.29 -25.82
N GLY A 77 6.06 -3.40 -25.40
CA GLY A 77 4.86 -3.39 -24.59
C GLY A 77 5.07 -2.74 -23.22
N GLU A 78 6.23 -2.96 -22.59
CA GLU A 78 6.60 -2.31 -21.32
C GLU A 78 6.77 -0.80 -21.50
N GLU A 79 7.45 -0.36 -22.57
CA GLU A 79 7.62 1.06 -22.86
C GLU A 79 6.27 1.76 -23.11
N VAL A 80 5.37 1.11 -23.87
CA VAL A 80 4.00 1.60 -24.09
C VAL A 80 3.23 1.68 -22.78
N LEU A 81 3.33 0.66 -21.92
CA LEU A 81 2.64 0.61 -20.64
C LEU A 81 3.06 1.78 -19.73
N GLU A 82 4.37 2.03 -19.62
CA GLU A 82 4.89 3.13 -18.79
C GLU A 82 4.44 4.51 -19.32
N LYS A 83 4.48 4.73 -20.64
CA LYS A 83 3.99 6.00 -21.24
C LYS A 83 2.48 6.16 -21.06
N LEU A 84 1.71 5.09 -21.21
CA LEU A 84 0.26 5.13 -21.01
C LEU A 84 -0.13 5.36 -19.56
N LYS A 85 0.66 4.90 -18.58
CA LYS A 85 0.40 5.14 -17.16
C LYS A 85 0.27 6.63 -16.85
N ALA A 86 1.21 7.45 -17.32
CA ALA A 86 1.17 8.91 -17.14
C ALA A 86 -0.05 9.54 -17.83
N PHE A 87 -0.39 9.05 -19.03
CA PHE A 87 -1.55 9.52 -19.77
C PHE A 87 -2.88 9.18 -19.06
N ILE A 88 -3.06 7.94 -18.61
CA ILE A 88 -4.23 7.48 -17.85
C ILE A 88 -4.39 8.30 -16.57
N TYR A 89 -3.27 8.58 -15.90
CA TYR A 89 -3.25 9.39 -14.69
C TYR A 89 -3.77 10.82 -14.93
N GLU A 90 -3.37 11.48 -16.03
CA GLU A 90 -3.92 12.80 -16.40
C GLU A 90 -5.38 12.70 -16.86
N LEU A 91 -5.71 11.70 -17.67
CA LEU A 91 -7.06 11.45 -18.21
C LEU A 91 -8.10 11.30 -17.10
N LYS A 92 -7.75 10.57 -16.03
CA LYS A 92 -8.61 10.35 -14.86
C LYS A 92 -8.61 11.51 -13.86
N GLY A 93 -7.77 12.54 -14.09
CA GLY A 93 -7.70 13.72 -13.23
C GLY A 93 -7.14 13.42 -11.83
N LEU A 94 -6.25 12.43 -11.70
CA LEU A 94 -5.78 11.97 -10.38
C LEU A 94 -5.03 13.04 -9.59
N ASN A 95 -4.34 13.97 -10.25
CA ASN A 95 -3.75 15.16 -9.60
C ASN A 95 -4.78 15.98 -8.80
N ASP A 96 -5.96 16.21 -9.39
CA ASP A 96 -7.00 17.02 -8.76
C ASP A 96 -7.65 16.24 -7.60
N LEU A 97 -7.71 14.91 -7.73
CA LEU A 97 -8.17 13.99 -6.70
C LEU A 97 -7.20 13.92 -5.51
N GLU A 98 -5.89 13.82 -5.76
CA GLU A 98 -4.83 13.85 -4.74
C GLU A 98 -4.89 15.12 -3.92
N GLU A 99 -4.96 16.29 -4.58
CA GLU A 99 -5.00 17.57 -3.88
C GLU A 99 -6.30 17.75 -3.06
N SER A 100 -7.42 17.23 -3.56
CA SER A 100 -8.69 17.23 -2.81
C SER A 100 -8.59 16.33 -1.58
N LEU A 101 -8.06 15.11 -1.74
CA LEU A 101 -7.92 14.14 -0.66
C LEU A 101 -6.92 14.63 0.41
N ARG A 102 -5.80 15.21 -0.02
CA ARG A 102 -4.78 15.82 0.85
C ARG A 102 -5.39 16.87 1.76
N LYS A 103 -6.21 17.77 1.21
CA LYS A 103 -6.88 18.83 1.98
C LYS A 103 -7.84 18.30 3.02
N VAL A 104 -8.69 17.34 2.67
CA VAL A 104 -9.72 16.84 3.59
C VAL A 104 -9.14 15.93 4.68
N LEU A 105 -8.07 15.19 4.38
CA LEU A 105 -7.38 14.36 5.38
C LEU A 105 -6.34 15.14 6.19
N GLY A 106 -5.94 16.33 5.74
CA GLY A 106 -4.85 17.09 6.34
C GLY A 106 -3.46 16.46 6.15
N ALA A 107 -3.34 15.47 5.26
CA ALA A 107 -2.10 14.74 4.99
C ALA A 107 -1.02 15.64 4.37
N GLU A 108 0.26 15.28 4.57
CA GLU A 108 1.39 15.98 3.96
C GLU A 108 1.33 15.85 2.45
N LYS A 109 1.09 14.62 1.99
CA LYS A 109 1.01 14.27 0.58
C LYS A 109 0.08 13.09 0.38
N VAL A 110 -0.59 13.05 -0.76
CA VAL A 110 -1.36 11.90 -1.23
C VAL A 110 -0.81 11.49 -2.60
N ILE A 111 -0.62 10.20 -2.80
CA ILE A 111 -0.22 9.59 -4.08
C ILE A 111 -1.30 8.58 -4.44
N ILE A 112 -1.95 8.76 -5.58
CA ILE A 112 -3.04 7.91 -6.06
C ILE A 112 -2.57 7.10 -7.27
N VAL A 113 -2.75 5.79 -7.22
CA VAL A 113 -2.62 4.93 -8.41
C VAL A 113 -3.99 4.74 -9.08
N PRO A 114 -4.06 4.67 -10.41
CA PRO A 114 -5.32 4.42 -11.11
C PRO A 114 -5.86 3.01 -10.82
N GLY A 115 -7.18 2.86 -10.78
CA GLY A 115 -7.86 1.59 -10.53
C GLY A 115 -8.33 1.39 -9.08
N ASN A 116 -8.85 0.21 -8.81
CA ASN A 116 -9.41 -0.18 -7.51
C ASN A 116 -8.90 -1.56 -7.10
N VAL A 117 -8.28 -1.66 -5.92
CA VAL A 117 -7.76 -2.92 -5.36
C VAL A 117 -8.85 -3.97 -5.18
N ASP A 118 -10.09 -3.55 -4.90
CA ASP A 118 -11.21 -4.47 -4.68
C ASP A 118 -11.77 -5.04 -6.00
N GLU A 119 -11.36 -4.50 -7.15
CA GLU A 119 -11.77 -4.95 -8.49
C GLU A 119 -10.64 -5.63 -9.27
N ASP A 120 -9.38 -5.20 -9.06
CA ASP A 120 -8.20 -5.72 -9.76
C ASP A 120 -7.02 -5.82 -8.79
N GLU A 121 -6.61 -7.05 -8.45
CA GLU A 121 -5.50 -7.30 -7.51
C GLU A 121 -4.17 -6.71 -8.00
N SER A 122 -3.97 -6.52 -9.31
CA SER A 122 -2.75 -5.92 -9.83
C SER A 122 -2.58 -4.45 -9.44
N VAL A 123 -3.66 -3.78 -9.01
CA VAL A 123 -3.62 -2.42 -8.41
C VAL A 123 -2.81 -2.43 -7.11
N MET A 124 -2.79 -3.52 -6.35
CA MET A 124 -1.93 -3.61 -5.17
C MET A 124 -0.44 -3.59 -5.54
N LYS A 125 -0.06 -4.14 -6.70
CA LYS A 125 1.33 -4.07 -7.20
C LYS A 125 1.71 -2.64 -7.59
N ASP A 126 0.79 -1.91 -8.21
CA ASP A 126 0.99 -0.49 -8.51
C ASP A 126 1.11 0.36 -7.24
N LEU A 127 0.30 0.10 -6.21
CA LEU A 127 0.45 0.72 -4.89
C LEU A 127 1.85 0.47 -4.33
N GLY A 128 2.29 -0.79 -4.36
CA GLY A 128 3.62 -1.19 -3.93
C GLY A 128 4.73 -0.43 -4.66
N LYS A 129 4.65 -0.34 -6.00
CA LYS A 129 5.57 0.43 -6.83
C LYS A 129 5.58 1.92 -6.50
N ALA A 130 4.39 2.53 -6.37
CA ALA A 130 4.26 3.95 -6.09
C ALA A 130 4.85 4.30 -4.71
N ALA A 131 4.57 3.47 -3.70
CA ALA A 131 5.14 3.62 -2.37
C ALA A 131 6.65 3.42 -2.37
N ALA A 132 7.17 2.39 -3.05
CA ALA A 132 8.60 2.16 -3.17
C ALA A 132 9.33 3.31 -3.87
N ALA A 133 8.75 3.84 -4.95
CA ALA A 133 9.29 5.01 -5.65
C ALA A 133 9.32 6.25 -4.76
N TYR A 134 8.26 6.47 -3.97
CA TYR A 134 8.20 7.58 -3.01
C TYR A 134 9.27 7.43 -1.92
N VAL A 135 9.32 6.29 -1.25
CA VAL A 135 10.33 6.01 -0.20
C VAL A 135 11.73 6.20 -0.77
N ARG A 136 12.03 5.64 -1.96
CA ARG A 136 13.33 5.83 -2.61
C ARG A 136 13.69 7.30 -2.86
N SER A 137 12.70 8.15 -3.13
CA SER A 137 12.92 9.58 -3.40
C SER A 137 13.28 10.40 -2.16
N ILE A 138 13.00 9.87 -0.97
CA ILE A 138 13.31 10.51 0.32
C ILE A 138 14.46 9.82 1.05
N LEU A 139 15.08 8.78 0.47
CA LEU A 139 16.23 8.13 1.07
C LEU A 139 17.46 9.03 1.04
N THR A 140 18.22 8.99 2.13
CA THR A 140 19.53 9.62 2.28
C THR A 140 20.54 8.59 2.77
N ASN A 141 21.82 8.97 2.83
CA ASN A 141 22.80 8.17 3.58
C ASN A 141 22.35 8.04 5.05
N ASP A 142 22.73 6.94 5.66
CA ASP A 142 22.48 6.61 7.07
C ASP A 142 20.99 6.50 7.46
N SER A 143 20.05 6.49 6.49
CA SER A 143 18.61 6.38 6.79
C SER A 143 18.28 5.08 7.52
N ILE A 144 17.48 5.22 8.58
CA ILE A 144 16.87 4.14 9.34
C ILE A 144 15.42 3.99 8.90
N ILE A 145 15.12 2.85 8.27
CA ILE A 145 13.79 2.52 7.76
C ILE A 145 13.18 1.46 8.65
N THR A 146 11.94 1.67 9.06
CA THR A 146 11.15 0.66 9.75
C THR A 146 9.85 0.37 9.01
N LEU A 147 9.44 -0.90 8.97
CA LEU A 147 8.23 -1.30 8.26
C LEU A 147 7.37 -2.35 8.97
N THR A 148 6.05 -2.24 8.81
CA THR A 148 5.12 -3.25 9.35
C THR A 148 5.11 -4.52 8.48
N GLY A 149 4.45 -5.57 8.97
CA GLY A 149 4.13 -6.74 8.16
C GLY A 149 2.88 -6.54 7.29
N GLY A 150 2.50 -7.59 6.57
CA GLY A 150 1.25 -7.67 5.80
C GLY A 150 1.44 -7.73 4.29
N THR A 151 0.34 -8.02 3.60
CA THR A 151 0.32 -8.20 2.14
C THR A 151 0.66 -6.92 1.41
N THR A 152 0.14 -5.76 1.85
CA THR A 152 0.46 -4.47 1.24
C THR A 152 1.96 -4.14 1.37
N MET A 153 2.56 -4.37 2.54
CA MET A 153 4.01 -4.13 2.73
C MET A 153 4.86 -5.09 1.91
N LYS A 154 4.41 -6.33 1.74
CA LYS A 154 5.06 -7.28 0.83
C LYS A 154 5.10 -6.73 -0.61
N GLU A 155 4.01 -6.16 -1.11
CA GLU A 155 4.00 -5.55 -2.44
C GLU A 155 4.94 -4.33 -2.54
N VAL A 156 5.07 -3.53 -1.48
CA VAL A 156 6.08 -2.44 -1.44
C VAL A 156 7.50 -3.00 -1.58
N VAL A 157 7.84 -4.02 -0.79
CA VAL A 157 9.19 -4.62 -0.79
C VAL A 157 9.51 -5.35 -2.09
N ASP A 158 8.57 -6.11 -2.63
CA ASP A 158 8.77 -6.90 -3.85
C ASP A 158 8.92 -6.02 -5.09
N ASN A 159 8.28 -4.85 -5.08
CA ASN A 159 8.36 -3.86 -6.16
C ASN A 159 9.41 -2.77 -5.90
N PHE A 160 10.18 -2.85 -4.81
CA PHE A 160 11.27 -1.91 -4.58
C PHE A 160 12.37 -2.11 -5.64
N PRO A 161 12.79 -1.05 -6.36
CA PRO A 161 13.85 -1.18 -7.34
C PRO A 161 15.18 -1.52 -6.66
N MET A 162 16.01 -2.32 -7.32
CA MET A 162 17.41 -2.48 -6.89
C MET A 162 18.07 -1.10 -6.91
N THR A 163 18.49 -0.64 -5.74
CA THR A 163 18.95 0.72 -5.53
C THR A 163 20.33 0.68 -4.89
N ASN A 164 21.28 1.33 -5.56
CA ASN A 164 22.64 1.52 -5.09
C ASN A 164 22.91 3.02 -4.89
N GLY A 165 23.96 3.37 -4.17
CA GLY A 165 24.41 4.75 -4.00
C GLY A 165 23.97 5.42 -2.70
N TYR A 166 23.43 4.65 -1.76
CA TYR A 166 23.25 5.08 -0.38
C TYR A 166 24.12 4.23 0.54
N ASP A 167 24.80 4.89 1.48
CA ASP A 167 25.63 4.24 2.48
C ASP A 167 24.86 4.00 3.77
N ASN A 168 25.19 2.92 4.48
CA ASN A 168 24.73 2.63 5.84
C ASN A 168 23.21 2.60 6.09
N ILE A 169 22.38 2.34 5.08
CA ILE A 169 20.94 2.16 5.28
C ILE A 169 20.69 1.02 6.28
N LEU A 170 19.86 1.26 7.29
CA LEU A 170 19.45 0.25 8.27
C LEU A 170 17.94 0.00 8.16
N ILE A 171 17.56 -1.26 7.95
CA ILE A 171 16.16 -1.68 7.85
C ILE A 171 15.78 -2.51 9.07
N LEU A 172 14.67 -2.15 9.72
CA LEU A 172 14.15 -2.78 10.93
C LEU A 172 12.67 -3.14 10.76
N PRO A 173 12.17 -4.17 11.44
CA PRO A 173 10.73 -4.34 11.58
C PRO A 173 10.16 -3.25 12.51
N ALA A 174 8.99 -2.70 12.19
CA ALA A 174 8.32 -1.74 13.07
C ALA A 174 7.83 -2.39 14.36
N ARG A 175 7.56 -3.70 14.33
CA ARG A 175 6.90 -4.45 15.40
C ARG A 175 7.38 -5.89 15.46
N GLY A 176 7.01 -6.57 16.56
CA GLY A 176 7.31 -7.98 16.77
C GLY A 176 6.68 -8.90 15.72
N GLY A 177 7.07 -10.17 15.76
CA GLY A 177 6.52 -11.21 14.89
C GLY A 177 5.01 -11.39 15.12
N MET A 178 4.24 -11.37 14.03
CA MET A 178 2.79 -11.55 14.03
C MET A 178 2.35 -12.44 12.85
N GLY A 179 1.41 -13.34 13.12
CA GLY A 179 0.81 -14.21 12.10
C GLY A 179 1.66 -15.42 11.71
N LYS A 180 1.07 -16.33 10.93
CA LYS A 180 1.65 -17.62 10.57
C LYS A 180 2.36 -17.63 9.21
N ASN A 181 2.09 -16.65 8.36
CA ASN A 181 2.64 -16.56 7.01
C ASN A 181 3.99 -15.81 7.07
N VAL A 182 5.08 -16.53 6.83
CA VAL A 182 6.46 -16.02 6.98
C VAL A 182 6.76 -14.93 5.96
N GLU A 183 6.19 -15.03 4.76
CA GLU A 183 6.40 -14.13 3.62
C GLU A 183 5.88 -12.71 3.87
N THR A 184 4.94 -12.56 4.80
CA THR A 184 4.34 -11.26 5.16
C THR A 184 4.76 -10.76 6.54
N GLN A 185 5.69 -11.45 7.22
CA GLN A 185 6.21 -10.99 8.51
C GLN A 185 7.17 -9.81 8.34
N ALA A 186 7.11 -8.85 9.27
CA ALA A 186 7.94 -7.65 9.24
C ALA A 186 9.45 -7.96 9.19
N ASN A 187 9.92 -8.97 9.94
CA ASN A 187 11.31 -9.42 9.90
C ASN A 187 11.75 -9.89 8.50
N THR A 188 10.91 -10.68 7.83
CA THR A 188 11.17 -11.17 6.48
C THR A 188 11.19 -10.02 5.48
N LEU A 189 10.23 -9.10 5.59
CA LEU A 189 10.13 -7.93 4.72
C LEU A 189 11.32 -6.98 4.91
N ALA A 190 11.78 -6.77 6.15
CA ALA A 190 12.99 -6.00 6.45
C ALA A 190 14.24 -6.61 5.81
N ALA A 191 14.41 -7.94 5.93
CA ALA A 191 15.52 -8.65 5.32
C ALA A 191 15.46 -8.70 3.78
N ASN A 192 14.27 -8.59 3.19
CA ASN A 192 14.11 -8.54 1.74
C ASN A 192 14.34 -7.12 1.20
N LEU A 193 13.86 -6.09 1.91
CA LEU A 193 14.09 -4.70 1.53
C LEU A 193 15.57 -4.33 1.63
N SER A 194 16.28 -4.83 2.65
CA SER A 194 17.73 -4.60 2.78
C SER A 194 18.53 -5.11 1.58
N LYS A 195 18.17 -6.28 1.04
CA LYS A 195 18.79 -6.81 -0.20
C LYS A 195 18.57 -5.89 -1.39
N ARG A 196 17.41 -5.24 -1.47
CA ARG A 196 17.04 -4.33 -2.57
C ARG A 196 17.75 -2.98 -2.48
N LEU A 197 18.06 -2.54 -1.27
CA LEU A 197 18.75 -1.29 -0.97
C LEU A 197 20.26 -1.46 -0.77
N SER A 198 20.78 -2.69 -0.88
CA SER A 198 22.15 -3.04 -0.47
C SER A 198 22.49 -2.55 0.96
N GLY A 199 21.48 -2.53 1.84
CA GLY A 199 21.56 -2.04 3.21
C GLY A 199 21.71 -3.15 4.24
N ASN A 200 21.83 -2.74 5.50
CA ASN A 200 21.85 -3.61 6.67
C ASN A 200 20.43 -3.85 7.19
N TYR A 201 20.23 -4.90 7.97
CA TYR A 201 19.00 -5.09 8.71
C TYR A 201 19.23 -5.68 10.10
N LYS A 202 18.32 -5.42 11.03
CA LYS A 202 18.25 -6.12 12.31
C LYS A 202 16.83 -6.69 12.48
N MET A 203 16.73 -7.83 13.14
CA MET A 203 15.47 -8.52 13.38
C MET A 203 15.01 -8.31 14.82
N LEU A 204 13.68 -8.25 15.01
CA LEU A 204 13.06 -8.24 16.33
C LEU A 204 12.42 -9.61 16.56
N HIS A 205 13.14 -10.50 17.26
CA HIS A 205 12.73 -11.89 17.54
C HIS A 205 11.78 -12.01 18.73
N ILE A 206 10.82 -11.09 18.82
CA ILE A 206 9.88 -10.98 19.92
C ILE A 206 8.45 -11.03 19.34
N PRO A 207 7.51 -11.75 19.96
CA PRO A 207 6.10 -11.69 19.57
C PRO A 207 5.52 -10.28 19.69
N ASP A 208 4.59 -9.91 18.79
CA ASP A 208 3.97 -8.57 18.84
C ASP A 208 3.03 -8.35 20.03
N SER A 209 2.53 -9.42 20.65
CA SER A 209 1.61 -9.35 21.79
C SER A 209 2.19 -10.10 22.98
N LEU A 210 2.59 -9.36 24.00
CA LEU A 210 3.15 -9.87 25.25
C LEU A 210 2.52 -9.16 26.44
N SER A 211 2.66 -9.74 27.64
CA SER A 211 2.31 -9.03 28.86
C SER A 211 3.32 -7.95 29.18
N ASP A 212 2.88 -6.87 29.84
CA ASP A 212 3.77 -5.75 30.23
C ASP A 212 4.96 -6.23 31.07
N LYS A 213 4.76 -7.27 31.90
CA LYS A 213 5.83 -7.90 32.67
C LYS A 213 6.88 -8.56 31.77
N ALA A 214 6.46 -9.25 30.71
CA ALA A 214 7.39 -9.89 29.77
C ALA A 214 8.13 -8.84 28.94
N ILE A 215 7.44 -7.79 28.48
CA ILE A 215 8.05 -6.65 27.78
C ILE A 215 9.10 -5.99 28.67
N SER A 216 8.76 -5.66 29.91
CA SER A 216 9.69 -5.03 30.87
C SER A 216 10.94 -5.87 31.11
N ALA A 217 10.78 -7.19 31.23
CA ALA A 217 11.92 -8.10 31.41
C ALA A 217 12.83 -8.11 30.17
N MET A 218 12.25 -8.15 28.96
CA MET A 218 13.01 -8.15 27.71
C MET A 218 13.74 -6.82 27.48
N MET A 219 13.15 -5.69 27.87
CA MET A 219 13.78 -4.37 27.74
C MET A 219 15.01 -4.18 28.64
N ASN A 220 15.24 -5.05 29.63
CA ASN A 220 16.47 -5.04 30.43
C ASN A 220 17.66 -5.67 29.70
N GLU A 221 17.42 -6.44 28.63
CA GLU A 221 18.48 -6.98 27.79
C GLU A 221 18.97 -5.89 26.84
N GLU A 222 20.24 -5.50 26.95
CA GLU A 222 20.86 -4.41 26.19
C GLU A 222 20.62 -4.55 24.68
N TYR A 223 20.81 -5.75 24.13
CA TYR A 223 20.57 -6.04 22.73
C TYR A 223 19.13 -5.74 22.27
N ILE A 224 18.13 -6.05 23.10
CA ILE A 224 16.71 -5.81 22.77
C ILE A 224 16.42 -4.32 22.86
N SER A 225 16.89 -3.67 23.93
CA SER A 225 16.73 -2.23 24.13
C SER A 225 17.33 -1.43 22.98
N ASP A 226 18.51 -1.81 22.49
CA ASP A 226 19.19 -1.16 21.36
C ASP A 226 18.40 -1.28 20.05
N ILE A 227 17.82 -2.45 19.78
CA ILE A 227 16.98 -2.68 18.60
C ILE A 227 15.72 -1.83 18.69
N VAL A 228 15.04 -1.86 19.84
CA VAL A 228 13.81 -1.09 20.07
C VAL A 228 14.10 0.42 19.99
N GLY A 229 15.21 0.88 20.54
CA GLY A 229 15.68 2.25 20.41
C GLY A 229 15.91 2.64 18.94
N SER A 230 16.54 1.76 18.15
CA SER A 230 16.72 1.99 16.71
C SER A 230 15.38 2.06 15.96
N ILE A 231 14.41 1.20 16.33
CA ILE A 231 13.07 1.19 15.73
C ILE A 231 12.35 2.52 15.99
N LYS A 232 12.38 3.01 17.22
CA LYS A 232 11.67 4.23 17.64
C LYS A 232 12.30 5.53 17.11
N ASN A 233 13.60 5.51 16.81
CA ASN A 233 14.32 6.61 16.18
C ASN A 233 14.49 6.43 14.66
N ALA A 234 13.59 5.68 14.02
CA ALA A 234 13.61 5.54 12.57
C ALA A 234 13.30 6.88 11.88
N ASP A 235 13.91 7.13 10.73
CA ASP A 235 13.63 8.31 9.90
C ASP A 235 12.36 8.08 9.06
N ILE A 236 12.14 6.84 8.63
CA ILE A 236 11.04 6.44 7.75
C ILE A 236 10.28 5.27 8.35
N LEU A 237 8.97 5.44 8.58
CA LEU A 237 8.05 4.34 8.91
C LEU A 237 7.12 4.06 7.72
N ILE A 238 7.20 2.84 7.18
CA ILE A 238 6.30 2.36 6.11
C ILE A 238 5.27 1.40 6.73
N TYR A 239 3.99 1.69 6.59
CA TYR A 239 2.96 0.89 7.25
C TYR A 239 1.70 0.71 6.43
N GLY A 240 1.03 -0.42 6.67
CA GLY A 240 -0.30 -0.70 6.13
C GLY A 240 -1.41 -0.24 7.05
N ILE A 241 -2.60 -0.01 6.48
CA ILE A 241 -3.84 0.23 7.23
C ILE A 241 -4.80 -0.94 7.02
N GLY A 242 -5.38 -1.42 8.12
CA GLY A 242 -6.37 -2.49 8.15
C GLY A 242 -7.68 -2.06 8.82
N LYS A 243 -8.76 -2.78 8.54
CA LYS A 243 -10.01 -2.64 9.31
C LYS A 243 -9.78 -3.12 10.73
N ALA A 244 -10.24 -2.35 11.73
CA ALA A 244 -10.06 -2.66 13.14
C ALA A 244 -10.46 -4.11 13.48
N GLU A 245 -11.71 -4.51 13.17
CA GLU A 245 -12.22 -5.84 13.46
C GLU A 245 -11.39 -6.97 12.80
N SER A 246 -11.02 -6.79 11.53
CA SER A 246 -10.21 -7.77 10.80
C SER A 246 -8.83 -7.95 11.44
N MET A 247 -8.26 -6.86 11.97
CA MET A 247 -6.96 -6.85 12.61
C MET A 247 -7.00 -7.42 14.04
N CYS A 248 -8.09 -7.27 14.78
CA CYS A 248 -8.33 -8.00 16.03
C CYS A 248 -8.32 -9.52 15.80
N ARG A 249 -9.09 -9.99 14.81
CA ARG A 249 -9.17 -11.42 14.45
C ARG A 249 -7.82 -11.96 13.98
N LYS A 250 -7.10 -11.21 13.15
CA LYS A 250 -5.76 -11.60 12.65
C LYS A 250 -4.75 -11.78 13.79
N ARG A 251 -4.92 -11.05 14.90
CA ARG A 251 -4.10 -11.15 16.10
C ARG A 251 -4.58 -12.20 17.11
N GLY A 252 -5.67 -12.91 16.80
CA GLY A 252 -6.23 -13.93 17.68
C GLY A 252 -6.84 -13.38 18.96
N MET A 253 -7.30 -12.12 18.94
CA MET A 253 -8.05 -11.55 20.07
C MET A 253 -9.37 -12.31 20.26
N SER A 254 -9.83 -12.40 21.51
CA SER A 254 -11.14 -12.99 21.81
C SER A 254 -12.27 -12.15 21.18
N GLU A 255 -13.41 -12.77 20.95
CA GLU A 255 -14.60 -12.05 20.47
C GLU A 255 -15.01 -10.95 21.45
N GLU A 256 -14.98 -11.23 22.76
CA GLU A 256 -15.25 -10.23 23.81
C GLU A 256 -14.31 -9.02 23.70
N LYS A 257 -13.01 -9.25 23.54
CA LYS A 257 -12.03 -8.16 23.40
C LYS A 257 -12.23 -7.39 22.10
N THR A 258 -12.58 -8.09 21.02
CA THR A 258 -12.90 -7.47 19.73
C THR A 258 -14.12 -6.56 19.88
N GLN A 259 -15.20 -7.03 20.49
CA GLN A 259 -16.41 -6.22 20.74
C GLN A 259 -16.12 -5.04 21.68
N GLU A 260 -15.27 -5.20 22.70
CA GLU A 260 -14.82 -4.09 23.55
C GLU A 260 -14.14 -2.99 22.72
N ILE A 261 -13.21 -3.35 21.82
CA ILE A 261 -12.51 -2.39 20.96
C ILE A 261 -13.48 -1.73 19.97
N MET A 262 -14.36 -2.52 19.33
CA MET A 262 -15.34 -1.99 18.37
C MET A 262 -16.38 -1.07 19.05
N SER A 263 -16.81 -1.37 20.28
CA SER A 263 -17.74 -0.52 21.04
C SER A 263 -17.16 0.84 21.46
N LYS A 264 -15.83 0.99 21.42
CA LYS A 264 -15.16 2.29 21.55
C LYS A 264 -15.08 3.06 20.22
N GLY A 265 -15.69 2.53 19.15
CA GLY A 265 -15.77 3.17 17.84
C GLY A 265 -14.57 2.91 16.93
N ALA A 266 -13.78 1.85 17.17
CA ALA A 266 -12.62 1.54 16.33
C ALA A 266 -13.01 1.20 14.89
N GLU A 267 -12.48 1.93 13.93
CA GLU A 267 -12.72 1.74 12.48
C GLU A 267 -11.49 1.19 11.76
N GLY A 268 -10.31 1.73 12.09
CA GLY A 268 -9.05 1.39 11.46
C GLY A 268 -7.99 0.94 12.46
N GLU A 269 -6.97 0.25 11.96
CA GLU A 269 -5.76 -0.10 12.70
C GLU A 269 -4.52 0.13 11.84
N ALA A 270 -3.50 0.71 12.46
CA ALA A 270 -2.16 0.85 11.90
C ALA A 270 -1.12 0.64 13.01
N PHE A 271 -0.06 -0.12 12.71
CA PHE A 271 1.08 -0.37 13.61
C PHE A 271 0.70 -0.65 15.09
N GLY A 272 -0.40 -1.37 15.32
CA GLY A 272 -0.90 -1.78 16.63
C GLY A 272 -1.77 -0.76 17.36
N CYS A 273 -2.05 0.39 16.75
CA CYS A 273 -2.96 1.42 17.25
C CYS A 273 -4.31 1.34 16.51
N TYR A 274 -5.40 1.38 17.26
CA TYR A 274 -6.77 1.33 16.75
C TYR A 274 -7.39 2.71 16.84
N PHE A 275 -7.93 3.19 15.73
CA PHE A 275 -8.39 4.56 15.56
C PHE A 275 -9.91 4.61 15.42
N SER A 276 -10.52 5.58 16.10
CA SER A 276 -11.94 5.89 15.92
C SER A 276 -12.20 6.62 14.61
N GLU A 277 -13.47 6.79 14.23
CA GLU A 277 -13.86 7.58 13.06
C GLU A 277 -13.34 9.04 13.09
N HIS A 278 -13.01 9.58 14.26
CA HIS A 278 -12.43 10.92 14.44
C HIS A 278 -10.90 10.92 14.50
N GLY A 279 -10.27 9.76 14.30
CA GLY A 279 -8.82 9.57 14.35
C GLY A 279 -8.21 9.57 15.76
N GLU A 280 -9.02 9.39 16.80
CA GLU A 280 -8.52 9.20 18.17
C GLU A 280 -8.06 7.76 18.35
N VAL A 281 -6.94 7.55 19.06
CA VAL A 281 -6.52 6.20 19.45
C VAL A 281 -7.43 5.70 20.58
N VAL A 282 -8.23 4.67 20.31
CA VAL A 282 -9.18 4.08 21.28
C VAL A 282 -8.66 2.81 21.93
N TYR A 283 -7.64 2.19 21.33
CA TYR A 283 -6.94 1.04 21.87
C TYR A 283 -5.56 0.90 21.24
N SER A 284 -4.59 0.45 22.03
CA SER A 284 -3.23 0.17 21.57
C SER A 284 -2.77 -1.18 22.10
N ILE A 285 -2.07 -1.93 21.25
CA ILE A 285 -1.48 -3.20 21.64
C ILE A 285 -0.20 -2.93 22.42
N SER A 286 -0.06 -3.59 23.57
CA SER A 286 1.20 -3.62 24.32
C SER A 286 2.24 -4.40 23.53
N SER A 287 3.25 -3.70 23.01
CA SER A 287 4.33 -4.24 22.18
C SER A 287 5.63 -3.48 22.40
N VAL A 288 6.73 -4.16 22.11
CA VAL A 288 8.10 -3.62 22.12
C VAL A 288 8.42 -2.75 20.90
N GLY A 289 7.59 -2.79 19.84
CA GLY A 289 7.80 -2.00 18.63
C GLY A 289 7.29 -0.55 18.70
N ILE A 290 7.07 0.03 17.52
CA ILE A 290 6.43 1.34 17.35
C ILE A 290 5.05 1.36 18.00
N ASN A 291 4.79 2.39 18.79
CA ASN A 291 3.47 2.77 19.28
C ASN A 291 3.04 4.15 18.71
N GLY A 292 1.85 4.62 19.09
CA GLY A 292 1.31 5.89 18.58
C GLY A 292 2.20 7.09 18.90
N ASP A 293 2.72 7.18 20.13
CA ASP A 293 3.54 8.29 20.59
C ASP A 293 4.90 8.34 19.85
N ASP A 294 5.47 7.17 19.52
CA ASP A 294 6.73 7.07 18.77
C ASP A 294 6.60 7.66 17.35
N THR A 295 5.39 7.72 16.78
CA THR A 295 5.20 8.31 15.44
C THR A 295 5.46 9.81 15.43
N GLU A 296 5.41 10.48 16.60
CA GLU A 296 5.69 11.91 16.72
C GLU A 296 7.14 12.27 16.37
N SER A 297 8.10 11.38 16.63
CA SER A 297 9.53 11.59 16.36
C SER A 297 10.01 11.16 14.99
N ILE A 298 9.26 10.30 14.29
CA ILE A 298 9.65 9.78 12.97
C ILE A 298 9.36 10.82 11.90
N GLU A 299 10.37 11.23 11.13
CA GLU A 299 10.25 12.31 10.14
C GLU A 299 9.24 11.99 9.04
N HIS A 300 9.33 10.79 8.46
CA HIS A 300 8.52 10.38 7.32
C HIS A 300 7.60 9.20 7.64
N LEU A 301 6.29 9.46 7.66
CA LEU A 301 5.26 8.45 7.89
C LEU A 301 4.58 8.08 6.57
N VAL A 302 4.87 6.89 6.02
CA VAL A 302 4.35 6.44 4.72
C VAL A 302 3.27 5.38 4.93
N ALA A 303 2.01 5.80 4.88
CA ALA A 303 0.85 4.93 4.90
C ALA A 303 0.58 4.37 3.50
N VAL A 304 0.43 3.05 3.37
CA VAL A 304 0.07 2.39 2.12
C VAL A 304 -1.19 1.56 2.33
N ALA A 305 -2.29 1.95 1.69
CA ALA A 305 -3.55 1.24 1.83
C ALA A 305 -4.48 1.56 0.65
N GLY A 306 -5.26 0.57 0.24
CA GLY A 306 -6.19 0.70 -0.87
C GLY A 306 -7.40 -0.22 -0.74
N GLY A 307 -8.37 -0.02 -1.63
CA GLY A 307 -9.68 -0.63 -1.68
C GLY A 307 -10.76 0.28 -1.10
N ILE A 308 -11.88 0.38 -1.80
CA ILE A 308 -13.14 0.98 -1.34
C ILE A 308 -13.50 0.46 0.05
N PHE A 309 -13.38 -0.85 0.27
CA PHE A 309 -13.74 -1.45 1.55
C PHE A 309 -12.90 -0.93 2.71
N LYS A 310 -11.69 -0.39 2.48
CA LYS A 310 -10.84 0.18 3.55
C LYS A 310 -11.00 1.68 3.73
N ALA A 311 -11.87 2.37 2.99
CA ALA A 311 -12.01 3.83 3.04
C ALA A 311 -12.18 4.37 4.47
N ARG A 312 -13.10 3.82 5.28
CA ARG A 312 -13.29 4.23 6.69
C ARG A 312 -12.06 4.00 7.58
N ALA A 313 -11.36 2.89 7.38
CA ALA A 313 -10.13 2.59 8.11
C ALA A 313 -8.99 3.54 7.72
N ILE A 314 -8.91 3.94 6.44
CA ILE A 314 -7.93 4.92 5.96
C ILE A 314 -8.23 6.29 6.57
N ILE A 315 -9.51 6.72 6.57
CA ILE A 315 -9.94 7.98 7.19
C ILE A 315 -9.51 8.02 8.67
N SER A 316 -9.89 7.01 9.45
CA SER A 316 -9.61 6.98 10.89
C SER A 316 -8.11 7.03 11.20
N ALA A 317 -7.27 6.32 10.44
CA ALA A 317 -5.83 6.32 10.68
C ALA A 317 -5.08 7.56 10.13
N GLN A 318 -5.75 8.47 9.41
CA GLN A 318 -5.09 9.58 8.72
C GLN A 318 -5.56 10.98 9.16
N LEU A 319 -6.81 11.14 9.63
CA LEU A 319 -7.38 12.46 9.97
C LEU A 319 -6.54 13.29 10.97
N LYS A 320 -5.80 12.64 11.86
CA LYS A 320 -4.95 13.31 12.87
C LYS A 320 -3.46 13.12 12.63
N ASN A 321 -3.05 12.75 11.42
CA ASN A 321 -1.66 12.49 11.09
C ASN A 321 -1.18 13.39 9.94
N PRO A 322 -0.96 14.69 10.20
CA PRO A 322 -0.68 15.67 9.15
C PRO A 322 0.69 15.50 8.48
N ARG A 323 1.59 14.71 9.08
CA ARG A 323 2.92 14.38 8.55
C ARG A 323 2.91 13.07 7.76
N SER A 324 1.74 12.45 7.61
CA SER A 324 1.61 11.22 6.87
C SER A 324 1.50 11.47 5.38
N VAL A 325 2.20 10.63 4.62
CA VAL A 325 2.03 10.46 3.19
C VAL A 325 1.17 9.23 2.96
N LEU A 326 0.03 9.44 2.31
CA LEU A 326 -0.88 8.36 1.94
C LEU A 326 -0.65 7.93 0.50
N VAL A 327 -0.29 6.66 0.31
CA VAL A 327 -0.29 5.99 -0.99
C VAL A 327 -1.55 5.12 -1.08
N THR A 328 -2.45 5.45 -2.00
CA THR A 328 -3.75 4.80 -2.13
C THR A 328 -4.17 4.65 -3.60
N ASP A 329 -5.30 3.98 -3.86
CA ASP A 329 -5.85 3.79 -5.20
C ASP A 329 -7.05 4.72 -5.45
N GLU A 330 -7.42 4.86 -6.71
CA GLU A 330 -8.52 5.72 -7.14
C GLU A 330 -9.85 5.34 -6.48
N GLY A 331 -10.14 4.03 -6.35
CA GLY A 331 -11.36 3.53 -5.73
C GLY A 331 -11.49 3.99 -4.28
N ALA A 332 -10.46 3.71 -3.47
CA ALA A 332 -10.39 4.17 -2.08
C ALA A 332 -10.48 5.71 -1.98
N ALA A 333 -9.71 6.44 -2.79
CA ALA A 333 -9.69 7.91 -2.76
C ALA A 333 -11.06 8.53 -3.03
N ARG A 334 -11.80 8.02 -4.03
CA ARG A 334 -13.15 8.50 -4.36
C ARG A 334 -14.14 8.20 -3.23
N GLU A 335 -14.08 7.00 -2.65
CA GLU A 335 -14.96 6.63 -1.55
C GLU A 335 -14.69 7.48 -0.30
N ILE A 336 -13.42 7.78 0.00
CA ILE A 336 -13.07 8.65 1.13
C ILE A 336 -13.69 10.04 0.97
N LEU A 337 -13.57 10.66 -0.21
CA LEU A 337 -14.18 11.97 -0.48
C LEU A 337 -15.71 11.91 -0.39
N HIS A 338 -16.32 10.83 -0.87
CA HIS A 338 -17.77 10.62 -0.77
C HIS A 338 -18.23 10.57 0.69
N ILE A 339 -17.56 9.75 1.53
CA ILE A 339 -17.86 9.62 2.96
C ILE A 339 -17.74 10.98 3.65
N LEU A 340 -16.59 11.65 3.53
CA LEU A 340 -16.34 12.93 4.21
C LEU A 340 -17.28 14.05 3.74
N SER A 341 -17.71 14.02 2.47
CA SER A 341 -18.69 14.98 1.95
C SER A 341 -20.10 14.79 2.50
N LYS A 342 -20.49 13.55 2.82
CA LYS A 342 -21.79 13.24 3.44
C LYS A 342 -21.79 13.60 4.91
N ASP A 343 -20.72 13.27 5.61
CA ASP A 343 -20.60 13.56 7.04
C ASP A 343 -20.57 15.07 7.30
N SER A 344 -19.96 15.86 6.39
CA SER A 344 -20.00 17.33 6.42
C SER A 344 -21.37 17.94 6.15
N LYS A 345 -22.31 17.20 5.56
CA LYS A 345 -23.70 17.66 5.31
C LYS A 345 -24.68 17.26 6.41
N ASN A 346 -24.29 16.31 7.25
CA ASN A 346 -25.11 15.77 8.34
C ASN A 346 -24.76 16.38 9.72
N ASN A 347 -23.69 17.18 9.79
CA ASN A 347 -23.28 18.00 10.95
C ASN A 347 -23.64 19.47 10.73
#